data_AF-A0A0J1H9R6-F1
#
_entry.id   AF-A0A0J1H9R6-F1
#
_cell.length_a   1.000
_cell.length_b   1.000
_cell.length_c   1.000
_cell.angle_alpha   90.00
_cell.angle_beta   90.00
_cell.angle_gamma   90.00
#
_symmetry.space_group_name_H-M   'P 1'
#
loop_
_entity.id
_entity.type
_entity.pdbx_description
1 polymer ?
#
loop_
_entity_poly.entity_id
_entity_poly.type
_entity_poly.pdbx_seq_one_letter_code
_entity_poly.pdbx_strand_id
1 'polypeptide(L)'
;MDYYAGIELQHIYLEVYAERYHSLRQYFEAYYCYRHGLVTRQNKPDWAQILPHAMPSKAARATGYLKLCVSELKLPLEVMVGKLKTLVRDDELSVAAIQHLLEQELAYVRITREEWKRLKDKGLLTAMPADYYRPDAQCYQDADSRFQRAAISFS
;
A
#
# COMPACT_ATOMS: atom_id res chain seq x y z
N MET A 1 -14.47 14.63 6.53
CA MET A 1 -14.04 13.21 6.48
C MET A 1 -15.07 12.47 5.65
N ASP A 2 -14.65 11.67 4.66
CA ASP A 2 -15.58 10.84 3.89
C ASP A 2 -16.17 9.78 4.82
N TYR A 3 -17.49 9.73 4.95
CA TYR A 3 -18.22 8.84 5.87
C TYR A 3 -17.79 7.38 5.68
N TYR A 4 -17.63 6.94 4.42
CA TYR A 4 -17.30 5.55 4.12
C TYR A 4 -15.83 5.23 4.41
N ALA A 5 -14.91 6.15 4.13
CA ALA A 5 -13.52 6.00 4.54
C ALA A 5 -13.41 5.93 6.08
N GLY A 6 -14.23 6.69 6.81
CA GLY A 6 -14.32 6.62 8.27
C GLY A 6 -14.77 5.25 8.79
N ILE A 7 -15.72 4.60 8.11
CA ILE A 7 -16.15 3.22 8.44
C ILE A 7 -15.00 2.24 8.26
N GLU A 8 -14.25 2.31 7.17
CA GLU A 8 -13.13 1.40 6.95
C GLU A 8 -12.01 1.58 7.99
N LEU A 9 -11.76 2.80 8.46
CA LEU A 9 -10.85 3.03 9.58
C LEU A 9 -11.31 2.33 10.87
N GLN A 10 -12.62 2.27 11.13
CA GLN A 10 -13.17 1.53 12.27
C GLN A 10 -13.01 0.01 12.09
N HIS A 11 -13.23 -0.52 10.88
CA HIS A 11 -12.95 -1.94 10.60
C HIS A 11 -11.47 -2.27 10.85
N ILE A 12 -10.55 -1.43 10.36
CA ILE A 12 -9.11 -1.60 10.58
C ILE A 12 -8.80 -1.56 12.08
N TYR A 13 -9.35 -0.59 12.82
CA TYR A 13 -9.16 -0.49 14.26
C TYR A 13 -9.61 -1.79 14.98
N LEU A 14 -10.80 -2.29 14.69
CA LEU A 14 -11.33 -3.51 15.32
C LEU A 14 -10.51 -4.76 15.00
N GLU A 15 -10.02 -4.87 13.76
CA GLU A 15 -9.14 -5.97 13.37
C GLU A 15 -7.76 -5.88 14.03
N VAL A 16 -7.15 -4.69 14.06
CA VAL A 16 -5.82 -4.48 14.67
C VAL A 16 -5.86 -4.64 16.18
N TYR A 17 -6.89 -4.09 16.84
CA TYR A 17 -7.09 -4.22 18.28
C TYR A 17 -7.29 -5.69 18.69
N ALA A 18 -7.98 -6.48 17.86
CA ALA A 18 -8.13 -7.92 18.06
C ALA A 18 -6.94 -8.75 17.55
N GLU A 19 -5.87 -8.10 17.10
CA GLU A 19 -4.67 -8.72 16.51
C GLU A 19 -4.97 -9.66 15.30
N ARG A 20 -6.00 -9.34 14.53
CA ARG A 20 -6.44 -10.09 13.35
C ARG A 20 -6.00 -9.38 12.06
N TYR A 21 -4.83 -9.75 11.54
CA TYR A 21 -4.20 -9.03 10.42
C TYR A 21 -4.55 -9.55 9.01
N HIS A 22 -5.14 -10.74 8.90
CA HIS A 22 -5.37 -11.45 7.63
C HIS A 22 -6.31 -10.71 6.66
N SER A 23 -7.25 -9.92 7.20
CA SER A 23 -8.25 -9.18 6.41
C SER A 23 -7.87 -7.72 6.16
N LEU A 24 -6.68 -7.25 6.56
CA LEU A 24 -6.37 -5.81 6.48
C LEU A 24 -6.26 -5.28 5.06
N ARG A 25 -5.82 -6.11 4.10
CA ARG A 25 -5.67 -5.68 2.70
C ARG A 25 -6.99 -5.16 2.11
N GLN A 26 -8.10 -5.88 2.30
CA GLN A 26 -9.40 -5.44 1.75
C GLN A 26 -9.87 -4.12 2.35
N TYR A 27 -9.60 -3.88 3.64
CA TYR A 27 -9.96 -2.63 4.29
C TYR A 27 -9.06 -1.47 3.85
N PHE A 28 -7.77 -1.71 3.63
CA PHE A 28 -6.87 -0.72 3.02
C PHE A 28 -7.30 -0.36 1.60
N GLU A 29 -7.63 -1.36 0.78
CA GLU A 29 -8.10 -1.15 -0.59
C GLU A 29 -9.42 -0.39 -0.61
N ALA A 30 -10.37 -0.73 0.26
CA ALA A 30 -11.62 0.00 0.41
C ALA A 30 -11.41 1.44 0.89
N TYR A 31 -10.59 1.65 1.93
CA TYR A 31 -10.23 2.98 2.42
C TYR A 31 -9.60 3.83 1.31
N TYR A 32 -8.61 3.29 0.59
CA TYR A 32 -7.96 3.94 -0.54
C TYR A 32 -8.98 4.34 -1.62
N CYS A 33 -9.88 3.41 -1.97
CA CYS A 33 -10.91 3.68 -2.96
C CYS A 33 -11.81 4.85 -2.56
N TYR A 34 -12.33 4.87 -1.33
CA TYR A 34 -13.16 5.97 -0.85
C TYR A 34 -12.38 7.29 -0.81
N ARG A 35 -11.15 7.30 -0.30
CA ARG A 35 -10.33 8.52 -0.23
C ARG A 35 -10.04 9.14 -1.60
N HIS A 36 -10.00 8.34 -2.65
CA HIS A 36 -9.72 8.77 -4.01
C HIS A 36 -10.96 8.81 -4.94
N GLY A 37 -12.16 8.56 -4.41
CA GLY A 37 -13.39 8.54 -5.21
C GLY A 37 -13.48 7.38 -6.23
N LEU A 38 -12.70 6.31 -6.02
CA LEU A 38 -12.67 5.12 -6.86
C LEU A 38 -13.81 4.17 -6.49
N VAL A 39 -15.03 4.61 -6.76
CA VAL A 39 -16.25 3.91 -6.35
C VAL A 39 -17.12 3.57 -7.56
N THR A 40 -17.92 2.51 -7.40
CA THR A 40 -18.98 2.15 -8.35
C THR A 40 -20.13 3.16 -8.30
N ARG A 41 -21.08 3.06 -9.23
CA ARG A 41 -22.33 3.86 -9.21
C ARG A 41 -23.17 3.66 -7.95
N GLN A 42 -22.98 2.54 -7.24
CA GLN A 42 -23.65 2.23 -5.98
C GLN A 42 -22.83 2.66 -4.76
N ASN A 43 -21.78 3.46 -4.95
CA ASN A 43 -20.87 3.94 -3.92
C ASN A 43 -20.15 2.83 -3.14
N LYS A 44 -19.92 1.68 -3.78
CA LYS A 44 -19.07 0.59 -3.27
C LYS A 44 -17.64 0.77 -3.77
N PRO A 45 -16.60 0.38 -3.02
CA PRO A 45 -15.21 0.50 -3.45
C PRO A 45 -14.98 -0.31 -4.72
N ASP A 46 -14.32 0.29 -5.71
CA ASP A 46 -14.00 -0.34 -6.98
C ASP A 46 -12.49 -0.61 -7.08
N TRP A 47 -12.08 -1.78 -6.60
CA TRP A 47 -10.66 -2.15 -6.56
C TRP A 47 -10.03 -2.23 -7.95
N ALA A 48 -10.83 -2.46 -9.01
CA ALA A 48 -10.32 -2.48 -10.37
C ALA A 48 -9.83 -1.09 -10.83
N GLN A 49 -10.34 -0.01 -10.22
CA GLN A 49 -9.92 1.36 -10.50
C GLN A 49 -8.59 1.73 -9.84
N ILE A 50 -8.08 0.95 -8.86
CA ILE A 50 -6.76 1.19 -8.26
C ILE A 50 -5.66 1.09 -9.32
N LEU A 51 -5.73 0.09 -10.21
CA LEU A 51 -4.74 -0.11 -11.28
C LEU A 51 -4.59 1.08 -12.25
N PRO A 52 -5.67 1.61 -12.87
CA PRO A 52 -5.55 2.77 -13.74
C PRO A 52 -5.18 4.06 -12.97
N HIS A 53 -5.59 4.20 -11.71
CA HIS A 53 -5.31 5.37 -10.86
C HIS A 53 -3.89 5.42 -10.31
N ALA A 54 -3.29 4.27 -10.02
CA ALA A 54 -1.96 4.16 -9.41
C ALA A 54 -0.86 4.77 -10.28
N MET A 55 0.17 5.33 -9.63
CA MET A 55 1.32 5.95 -10.28
C MET A 55 2.07 4.90 -11.14
N PRO A 56 2.21 5.10 -12.47
CA PRO A 56 2.86 4.11 -13.31
C PRO A 56 4.38 4.18 -13.24
N SER A 57 5.03 3.02 -13.30
CA SER A 57 6.44 2.94 -13.67
C SER A 57 6.64 3.40 -15.11
N LYS A 58 7.90 3.74 -15.46
CA LYS A 58 8.27 4.07 -16.84
C LYS A 58 7.88 2.97 -17.83
N ALA A 59 8.12 1.71 -17.47
CA ALA A 59 7.77 0.57 -18.33
C ALA A 59 6.25 0.41 -18.45
N ALA A 60 5.51 0.48 -17.34
CA ALA A 60 4.06 0.38 -17.37
C ALA A 60 3.42 1.50 -18.20
N ARG A 61 3.94 2.73 -18.12
CA ARG A 61 3.53 3.86 -18.97
C ARG A 61 3.82 3.56 -20.45
N ALA A 62 5.00 3.05 -20.77
CA ALA A 62 5.41 2.75 -22.14
C ALA A 62 4.60 1.62 -22.79
N THR A 63 4.12 0.63 -22.04
CA THR A 63 3.30 -0.43 -22.64
C THR A 63 1.97 0.08 -23.19
N GLY A 64 1.35 1.09 -22.55
CA GLY A 64 0.00 1.57 -22.90
C GLY A 64 -1.14 0.57 -22.65
N TYR A 65 -0.84 -0.65 -22.22
CA TYR A 65 -1.82 -1.73 -22.05
C TYR A 65 -1.97 -2.15 -20.58
N LEU A 66 -3.05 -1.70 -19.92
CA LEU A 66 -3.32 -2.03 -18.51
C LEU A 66 -3.36 -3.53 -18.22
N LYS A 67 -3.78 -4.37 -19.19
CA LYS A 67 -3.82 -5.84 -19.05
C LYS A 67 -2.45 -6.48 -18.76
N LEU A 68 -1.36 -5.81 -19.18
CA LEU A 68 0.02 -6.22 -18.95
C LEU A 68 0.59 -5.67 -17.63
N CYS A 69 -0.22 -4.92 -16.89
CA CYS A 69 0.16 -4.28 -15.65
C CYS A 69 -0.58 -4.88 -14.45
N VAL A 70 -0.05 -4.61 -13.27
CA VAL A 70 -0.65 -4.90 -11.97
C VAL A 70 -0.45 -3.69 -11.04
N SER A 71 -1.38 -3.51 -10.11
CA SER A 71 -1.21 -2.57 -9.00
C SER A 71 -0.53 -3.28 -7.84
N GLU A 72 0.46 -2.63 -7.26
CA GLU A 72 1.18 -3.12 -6.09
C GLU A 72 1.22 -2.01 -5.03
N LEU A 73 1.17 -2.36 -3.74
CA LEU A 73 1.33 -1.37 -2.68
C LEU A 73 2.72 -0.74 -2.78
N LYS A 74 2.93 0.53 -2.43
CA LYS A 74 4.28 1.11 -2.40
C LYS A 74 5.10 0.46 -1.29
N LEU A 75 4.57 0.47 -0.07
CA LEU A 75 5.08 -0.32 1.05
C LEU A 75 4.43 -1.71 1.12
N PRO A 76 5.19 -2.79 1.31
CA PRO A 76 4.61 -4.13 1.47
C PRO A 76 3.59 -4.19 2.61
N LEU A 77 2.54 -5.00 2.43
CA LEU A 77 1.48 -5.17 3.44
C LEU A 77 2.05 -5.54 4.81
N GLU A 78 3.03 -6.43 4.87
CA GLU A 78 3.67 -6.84 6.12
C GLU A 78 4.34 -5.67 6.87
N VAL A 79 4.87 -4.69 6.14
CA VAL A 79 5.49 -3.49 6.75
C VAL A 79 4.40 -2.57 7.30
N MET A 80 3.29 -2.41 6.59
CA MET A 80 2.12 -1.68 7.09
C MET A 80 1.55 -2.33 8.36
N VAL A 81 1.44 -3.66 8.36
CA VAL A 81 1.03 -4.46 9.53
C VAL A 81 2.01 -4.28 10.69
N GLY A 82 3.32 -4.28 10.43
CA GLY A 82 4.35 -4.03 11.45
C GLY A 82 4.23 -2.65 12.09
N LYS A 83 3.91 -1.62 11.31
CA LYS A 83 3.64 -0.26 11.83
C LYS A 83 2.38 -0.24 12.69
N LEU A 84 1.31 -0.94 12.30
CA LEU A 84 0.10 -1.07 13.13
C LEU A 84 0.35 -1.82 14.44
N LYS A 85 1.12 -2.91 14.40
CA LYS A 85 1.56 -3.63 15.61
C LYS A 85 2.35 -2.76 16.57
N THR A 86 3.13 -1.82 16.02
CA THR A 86 3.88 -0.83 16.83
C THR A 86 2.93 0.08 17.59
N LEU A 87 1.88 0.59 16.94
CA LEU A 87 0.84 1.39 17.62
C LEU A 87 0.14 0.61 18.75
N VAL A 88 -0.13 -0.68 18.56
CA VAL A 88 -0.71 -1.54 19.63
C VAL A 88 0.28 -1.68 20.79
N ARG A 89 1.53 -2.02 20.49
CA ARG A 89 2.58 -2.23 21.50
C ARG A 89 2.82 -0.98 22.34
N ASP A 90 2.78 0.19 21.72
CA ASP A 90 3.09 1.47 22.34
C ASP A 90 1.84 2.13 22.98
N ASP A 91 0.68 1.45 22.97
CA ASP A 91 -0.61 1.94 23.48
C ASP A 91 -1.10 3.23 22.80
N GLU A 92 -0.74 3.38 21.51
CA GLU A 92 -1.06 4.54 20.67
C GLU A 92 -2.16 4.23 19.64
N LEU A 93 -2.71 3.01 19.64
CA LEU A 93 -3.72 2.60 18.67
C LEU A 93 -4.99 3.44 18.83
N SER A 94 -5.28 4.22 17.79
CA SER A 94 -6.54 4.95 17.65
C SER A 94 -6.92 5.07 16.18
N VAL A 95 -8.21 5.34 15.91
CA VAL A 95 -8.69 5.63 14.55
C VAL A 95 -7.91 6.79 13.91
N ALA A 96 -7.57 7.82 14.69
CA ALA A 96 -6.78 8.96 14.22
C ALA A 96 -5.33 8.55 13.87
N ALA A 97 -4.69 7.73 14.70
CA ALA A 97 -3.35 7.22 14.42
C ALA A 97 -3.31 6.32 13.17
N ILE A 98 -4.32 5.46 13.00
CA ILE A 98 -4.48 4.62 11.80
C ILE A 98 -4.64 5.51 10.56
N GLN A 99 -5.52 6.52 10.63
CA GLN A 99 -5.70 7.44 9.50
C GLN A 99 -4.39 8.13 9.14
N HIS A 100 -3.66 8.66 10.12
CA HIS A 100 -2.40 9.34 9.90
C HIS A 100 -1.37 8.42 9.20
N LEU A 101 -1.24 7.18 9.68
CA LEU A 101 -0.38 6.16 9.09
C LEU A 101 -0.78 5.87 7.63
N LEU A 102 -2.07 5.66 7.35
CA LEU A 102 -2.52 5.37 5.97
C LEU A 102 -2.34 6.57 5.05
N GLU A 103 -2.61 7.80 5.51
CA GLU A 103 -2.43 9.00 4.70
C GLU A 103 -0.96 9.27 4.34
N GLN A 104 -0.02 8.83 5.17
CA GLN A 104 1.41 8.92 4.89
C GLN A 104 1.93 7.79 4.00
N GLU A 105 1.47 6.57 4.24
CA GLU A 105 2.16 5.35 3.79
C GLU A 105 1.38 4.53 2.77
N LEU A 106 0.04 4.64 2.73
CA LEU A 106 -0.81 3.85 1.84
C LEU A 106 -0.84 4.47 0.44
N ALA A 107 0.08 4.01 -0.40
CA ALA A 107 0.10 4.32 -1.82
C ALA A 107 0.13 3.04 -2.66
N TYR A 108 -0.37 3.13 -3.89
CA TYR A 108 -0.26 2.08 -4.89
C TYR A 108 0.52 2.57 -6.11
N VAL A 109 1.27 1.65 -6.72
CA VAL A 109 1.99 1.86 -7.97
C VAL A 109 1.50 0.88 -9.03
N ARG A 110 1.52 1.30 -10.29
CA ARG A 110 1.26 0.43 -11.44
C ARG A 110 2.59 0.02 -12.06
N ILE A 111 2.85 -1.28 -12.09
CA ILE A 111 4.06 -1.88 -12.68
C ILE A 111 3.67 -2.94 -13.71
N THR A 112 4.58 -3.31 -14.62
CA THR A 112 4.32 -4.42 -15.55
C THR A 112 4.35 -5.77 -14.83
N ARG A 113 3.78 -6.81 -15.43
CA ARG A 113 3.86 -8.19 -14.90
C ARG A 113 5.30 -8.69 -14.83
N GLU A 114 6.17 -8.27 -15.74
CA GLU A 114 7.60 -8.58 -15.72
C GLU A 114 8.31 -7.86 -14.55
N GLU A 115 7.97 -6.60 -14.29
CA GLU A 115 8.47 -5.85 -13.12
C GLU A 115 8.04 -6.50 -11.81
N TRP A 116 6.76 -6.88 -11.72
CA TRP A 116 6.21 -7.58 -10.56
C TRP A 116 6.91 -8.92 -10.32
N LYS A 117 7.18 -9.69 -11.40
CA LYS A 117 7.94 -10.93 -11.31
C LYS A 117 9.37 -10.67 -10.78
N ARG A 118 10.05 -9.61 -11.23
CA ARG A 118 11.38 -9.26 -10.71
C ARG A 118 11.36 -8.92 -9.21
N LEU A 119 10.33 -8.22 -8.73
CA LEU A 119 10.15 -7.97 -7.29
C LEU A 119 9.98 -9.29 -6.53
N LYS A 120 9.15 -10.20 -7.05
CA LYS A 120 8.92 -11.52 -6.47
C LYS A 120 10.21 -12.33 -6.38
N ASP A 121 10.94 -12.45 -7.49
CA ASP A 121 12.15 -13.26 -7.59
C ASP A 121 13.27 -12.74 -6.67
N LYS A 122 13.24 -11.45 -6.31
CA LYS A 122 14.15 -10.82 -5.34
C LYS A 122 13.66 -10.87 -3.89
N GLY A 123 12.50 -11.45 -3.61
CA GLY A 123 11.90 -11.47 -2.26
C GLY A 123 11.41 -10.10 -1.78
N LEU A 124 11.22 -9.14 -2.69
CA LEU A 124 10.89 -7.74 -2.38
C LEU A 124 9.38 -7.45 -2.44
N LEU A 125 8.54 -8.46 -2.69
CA LEU A 125 7.07 -8.29 -2.65
C LEU A 125 6.54 -8.11 -1.23
N THR A 126 7.08 -8.86 -0.28
CA THR A 126 6.57 -8.94 1.10
C THR A 126 7.49 -8.25 2.11
N ALA A 127 8.64 -7.75 1.68
CA ALA A 127 9.63 -7.13 2.56
C ALA A 127 10.28 -5.90 1.93
N MET A 128 10.65 -4.95 2.80
CA MET A 128 11.58 -3.89 2.43
C MET A 128 13.03 -4.39 2.55
N PRO A 129 13.97 -3.82 1.80
CA PRO A 129 15.39 -4.12 1.96
C PRO A 129 15.89 -3.78 3.37
N ALA A 130 16.92 -4.47 3.86
CA ALA A 130 17.44 -4.26 5.23
C ALA A 130 17.77 -2.80 5.55
N ASP A 131 18.34 -2.09 4.59
CA ASP A 131 18.74 -0.68 4.75
C ASP A 131 17.55 0.27 4.96
N TYR A 132 16.33 -0.12 4.58
CA TYR A 132 15.12 0.65 4.88
C TYR A 132 14.91 0.88 6.38
N TYR A 133 15.37 -0.05 7.22
CA TYR A 133 15.18 -0.02 8.68
C TYR A 133 16.33 0.65 9.43
N ARG A 134 17.39 1.06 8.73
CA ARG A 134 18.64 1.54 9.33
C ARG A 134 18.75 3.07 9.26
N PRO A 135 18.70 3.80 10.39
CA PRO A 135 18.77 5.27 10.39
C PRO A 135 20.03 5.86 9.74
N ASP A 136 21.12 5.10 9.71
CA ASP A 136 22.40 5.47 9.11
C ASP A 136 22.48 5.20 7.59
N ALA A 137 21.49 4.51 7.02
CA ALA A 137 21.48 4.19 5.60
C ALA A 137 20.87 5.31 4.75
N GLN A 138 21.41 5.49 3.53
CA GLN A 138 20.92 6.49 2.58
C GLN A 138 19.43 6.30 2.21
N CYS A 139 18.93 5.07 2.23
CA CYS A 139 17.54 4.74 1.91
C CYS A 139 16.69 4.44 3.15
N TYR A 140 17.06 4.97 4.32
CA TYR A 140 16.26 4.87 5.54
C TYR A 140 14.84 5.37 5.27
N GLN A 141 13.85 4.51 5.53
CA GLN A 141 12.42 4.77 5.30
C GLN A 141 12.05 5.17 3.85
N ASP A 142 12.91 4.91 2.86
CA ASP A 142 12.57 5.15 1.46
C ASP A 142 11.69 4.01 0.89
N ALA A 143 10.41 4.31 0.70
CA ALA A 143 9.43 3.39 0.11
C ALA A 143 9.74 3.00 -1.35
N ASP A 144 10.55 3.78 -2.07
CA ASP A 144 10.99 3.45 -3.44
C ASP A 144 12.18 2.49 -3.48
N SER A 145 12.89 2.29 -2.36
CA SER A 145 14.13 1.50 -2.30
C SER A 145 13.99 0.07 -2.83
N ARG A 146 12.87 -0.60 -2.58
CA ARG A 146 12.62 -1.96 -3.08
C ARG A 146 12.43 -2.00 -4.60
N PHE A 147 11.81 -0.97 -5.16
CA PHE A 147 11.61 -0.84 -6.60
C PHE A 147 12.93 -0.51 -7.30
N GLN A 148 13.74 0.38 -6.71
CA GLN A 148 15.09 0.70 -7.19
C GLN A 148 15.96 -0.57 -7.23
N ARG A 149 15.93 -1.42 -6.19
CA ARG A 149 16.65 -2.72 -6.19
C ARG A 149 16.16 -3.70 -7.25
N ALA A 150 14.93 -3.56 -7.74
CA ALA A 150 14.37 -4.34 -8.84
C ALA A 150 14.53 -3.65 -10.22
N ALA A 151 15.28 -2.54 -10.28
CA ALA A 151 15.45 -1.70 -11.46
C ALA A 151 14.11 -1.21 -12.04
N ILE A 152 13.19 -0.82 -11.15
CA ILE A 152 11.90 -0.21 -11.47
C ILE A 152 12.00 1.27 -11.11
N SER A 153 11.55 2.15 -12.01
CA SER A 153 11.58 3.60 -11.80
C SER A 153 10.23 4.23 -12.13
N PHE A 154 9.90 5.26 -11.35
CA PHE A 154 8.70 6.08 -11.49
C PHE A 154 9.11 7.48 -11.96
N SER A 155 8.32 8.11 -12.82
CA SER A 155 8.54 9.47 -13.34
C SER A 155 7.24 10.10 -13.79
#